data_AF-A0AA36CEV7-F1
#
_entry.id   AF-A0AA36CEV7-F1
#
_cell.length_a   1.000
_cell.length_b   1.000
_cell.length_c   1.000
_cell.angle_alpha   90.00
_cell.angle_beta   90.00
_cell.angle_gamma   90.00
#
_symmetry.space_group_name_H-M   'P 1'
#
loop_
_entity.id
_entity.type
_entity.pdbx_description
1 polymer ?
#
loop_
_entity_poly.entity_id
_entity_poly.type
_entity_poly.pdbx_seq_one_letter_code
_entity_poly.pdbx_strand_id
1 'polypeptide(L)'
;MASSPLLFEPHYGETNTGDATKPQNIESFEKFVMKGTDGLGVHLMMADGGFSVKGKENIQEICSKRIYLCQLLISLCVLREGGNFYCCLFDVFTRFSYELCFLMTLCYEDVCIHKPHTSRPANSERYIVCKGLKREYSYPIRDYLKKANIRMEKLWKVEKEGKKT
;
A
#
# COMPACT_ATOMS: atom_id res chain seq x y z
N MET A 1 -9.98 -9.73 20.03
CA MET A 1 -11.15 -10.51 19.58
C MET A 1 -10.79 -11.07 18.21
N ALA A 2 -10.59 -12.38 18.09
CA ALA A 2 -10.49 -12.99 16.76
C ALA A 2 -11.91 -13.03 16.19
N SER A 3 -12.14 -12.31 15.09
CA SER A 3 -13.40 -12.37 14.36
C SER A 3 -13.66 -13.81 13.91
N SER A 4 -14.93 -14.22 13.84
CA SER A 4 -15.30 -15.54 13.31
C SER A 4 -14.67 -15.75 11.91
N PRO A 5 -14.25 -16.98 11.53
CA PRO A 5 -13.76 -17.26 10.18
C PRO A 5 -14.76 -16.89 9.09
N LEU A 6 -16.05 -16.82 9.44
CA LEU A 6 -17.13 -16.37 8.55
C LEU A 6 -17.09 -14.85 8.26
N LEU A 7 -16.46 -14.07 9.13
CA LEU A 7 -16.41 -12.60 9.06
C LEU A 7 -15.02 -12.09 8.64
N PHE A 8 -13.98 -12.91 8.76
CA PHE A 8 -12.61 -12.53 8.41
C PHE A 8 -11.84 -13.74 7.88
N GLU A 9 -11.39 -13.65 6.63
CA GLU A 9 -10.62 -14.68 5.96
C GLU A 9 -9.19 -14.18 5.68
N PRO A 10 -8.16 -14.70 6.38
CA PRO A 10 -6.78 -14.31 6.15
C PRO A 10 -6.24 -14.93 4.87
N HIS A 11 -5.43 -14.17 4.12
CA HIS A 11 -4.78 -14.64 2.90
C HIS A 11 -3.31 -14.23 2.87
N TYR A 12 -2.40 -15.20 2.83
CA TYR A 12 -0.95 -14.98 2.97
C TYR A 12 -0.18 -14.88 1.63
N GLY A 13 -0.90 -14.82 0.51
CA GLY A 13 -0.32 -14.78 -0.82
C GLY A 13 0.26 -16.12 -1.27
N GLU A 14 0.71 -16.19 -2.52
CA GLU A 14 1.24 -17.42 -3.12
C GLU A 14 2.46 -17.98 -2.38
N THR A 15 3.28 -17.11 -1.79
CA THR A 15 4.46 -17.53 -1.03
C THR A 15 4.16 -17.95 0.42
N ASN A 16 2.90 -17.82 0.87
CA ASN A 16 2.48 -18.07 2.26
C ASN A 16 3.23 -17.25 3.33
N THR A 17 3.78 -16.08 2.96
CA THR A 17 4.53 -15.20 3.88
C THR A 17 3.75 -13.98 4.35
N GLY A 18 2.69 -13.59 3.63
CA GLY A 18 2.02 -12.31 3.84
C GLY A 18 2.85 -11.09 3.44
N ASP A 19 4.01 -11.27 2.79
CA ASP A 19 4.84 -10.14 2.35
C ASP A 19 4.14 -9.37 1.23
N ALA A 20 3.54 -8.23 1.60
CA ALA A 20 2.82 -7.33 0.71
C ALA A 20 3.71 -6.65 -0.34
N THR A 21 5.04 -6.83 -0.29
CA THR A 21 5.97 -6.27 -1.29
C THR A 21 6.24 -7.21 -2.45
N LYS A 22 5.83 -8.49 -2.35
CA LYS A 22 6.05 -9.51 -3.37
C LYS A 22 4.99 -9.44 -4.47
N PRO A 23 5.38 -9.30 -5.76
CA PRO A 23 4.41 -9.24 -6.86
C PRO A 23 3.43 -10.43 -6.88
N GLN A 24 3.94 -11.65 -6.63
CA GLN A 24 3.13 -12.87 -6.61
C GLN A 24 2.08 -12.85 -5.49
N ASN A 25 2.45 -12.33 -4.31
CA ASN A 25 1.50 -12.20 -3.20
C ASN A 25 0.42 -11.16 -3.50
N ILE A 26 0.79 -10.02 -4.12
CA ILE A 26 -0.17 -8.98 -4.52
C ILE A 26 -1.15 -9.53 -5.55
N GLU A 27 -0.68 -10.22 -6.59
CA GLU A 27 -1.53 -10.80 -7.64
C GLU A 27 -2.44 -11.90 -7.10
N SER A 28 -1.90 -12.76 -6.23
CA SER A 28 -2.68 -13.82 -5.58
C SER A 28 -3.77 -13.23 -4.68
N PHE A 29 -3.45 -12.19 -3.91
CA PHE A 29 -4.43 -11.48 -3.08
C PHE A 29 -5.49 -10.73 -3.92
N GLU A 30 -5.10 -10.10 -5.03
CA GLU A 30 -6.03 -9.48 -5.98
C GLU A 30 -7.05 -10.51 -6.49
N LYS A 31 -6.59 -11.68 -6.95
CA LYS A 31 -7.46 -12.77 -7.41
C LYS A 31 -8.40 -13.26 -6.31
N PHE A 32 -7.89 -13.44 -5.10
CA PHE A 32 -8.66 -13.87 -3.95
C PHE A 32 -9.79 -12.87 -3.63
N VAL A 33 -9.48 -11.58 -3.54
CA VAL A 33 -10.47 -10.54 -3.25
C VAL A 33 -11.50 -10.44 -4.37
N MET A 34 -11.08 -10.46 -5.64
CA MET A 34 -12.02 -10.40 -6.76
C MET A 34 -12.97 -11.59 -6.77
N LYS A 35 -12.48 -12.80 -6.49
CA LYS A 35 -13.33 -13.98 -6.36
C LYS A 35 -14.34 -13.86 -5.22
N GLY A 36 -13.92 -13.31 -4.08
CA GLY A 36 -14.79 -13.11 -2.90
C GLY A 36 -15.75 -11.92 -3.01
N THR A 37 -15.70 -11.14 -4.09
CA THR A 37 -16.48 -9.91 -4.26
C THR A 37 -17.16 -9.82 -5.63
N ASP A 38 -17.45 -10.96 -6.26
CA ASP A 38 -18.11 -11.07 -7.56
C ASP A 38 -17.43 -10.27 -8.68
N GLY A 39 -16.09 -10.18 -8.62
CA GLY A 39 -15.28 -9.40 -9.57
C GLY A 39 -15.40 -7.89 -9.41
N LEU A 40 -16.11 -7.39 -8.40
CA LEU A 40 -16.30 -5.96 -8.17
C LEU A 40 -15.16 -5.35 -7.37
N GLY A 41 -14.59 -6.07 -6.40
CA GLY A 41 -13.63 -5.53 -5.43
C GLY A 41 -14.31 -5.05 -4.13
N VAL A 42 -13.50 -4.70 -3.13
CA VAL A 42 -13.98 -4.27 -1.81
C VAL A 42 -14.45 -2.82 -1.81
N HIS A 43 -15.33 -2.47 -0.86
CA HIS A 43 -15.82 -1.10 -0.67
C HIS A 43 -14.78 -0.17 -0.01
N LEU A 44 -13.99 -0.74 0.91
CA LEU A 44 -12.98 -0.03 1.68
C LEU A 44 -11.74 -0.91 1.80
N MET A 45 -10.58 -0.33 1.57
CA MET A 45 -9.28 -0.95 1.84
C MET A 45 -8.56 -0.12 2.90
N MET A 46 -8.11 -0.79 3.96
CA MET A 46 -7.33 -0.17 5.05
C MET A 46 -5.93 -0.77 5.07
N ALA A 47 -4.93 0.07 5.31
CA ALA A 47 -3.53 -0.34 5.36
C ALA A 47 -2.78 0.39 6.48
N ASP A 48 -1.99 -0.36 7.26
CA ASP A 48 -1.19 0.16 8.37
C ASP A 48 0.18 -0.53 8.42
N GLY A 49 0.90 -0.47 7.30
CA GLY A 49 2.19 -1.10 7.10
C GLY A 49 3.31 -0.33 7.79
N GLY A 50 3.73 -0.80 8.95
CA GLY A 50 4.88 -0.28 9.70
C GLY A 50 5.83 -1.40 10.13
N PHE A 51 7.10 -1.06 10.32
CA PHE A 51 8.10 -1.94 10.93
C PHE A 51 9.05 -1.13 11.81
N SER A 52 9.74 -1.82 12.71
CA SER A 52 10.67 -1.15 13.63
C SER A 52 11.85 -0.53 12.88
N VAL A 53 12.07 0.76 13.10
CA VAL A 53 13.21 1.55 12.57
C VAL A 53 14.09 2.07 13.72
N LYS A 54 14.17 1.33 14.82
CA LYS A 54 14.91 1.73 16.03
C LYS A 54 16.34 2.20 15.70
N GLY A 55 16.68 3.41 16.13
CA GLY A 55 17.96 4.07 15.86
C GLY A 55 18.09 4.72 14.47
N LYS A 56 17.00 4.72 13.68
CA LYS A 56 16.89 5.27 12.33
C LYS A 56 15.55 5.98 12.12
N GLU A 57 14.98 6.52 13.20
CA GLU A 57 13.66 7.15 13.22
C GLU A 57 13.58 8.30 12.19
N ASN A 58 14.64 9.09 12.07
CA ASN A 58 14.73 10.22 11.14
C ASN A 58 14.69 9.82 9.65
N ILE A 59 14.91 8.55 9.32
CA ILE A 59 14.85 8.02 7.95
C ILE A 59 13.74 7.00 7.75
N GLN A 60 12.76 6.96 8.67
CA GLN A 60 11.62 6.04 8.62
C GLN A 60 10.89 6.10 7.28
N GLU A 61 10.69 7.30 6.73
CA GLU A 61 10.10 7.50 5.41
C GLU A 61 10.87 6.75 4.31
N ILE A 62 12.20 6.93 4.27
CA ILE A 62 13.07 6.32 3.25
C ILE A 62 13.08 4.80 3.40
N CYS A 63 13.09 4.30 4.64
CA CYS A 63 12.99 2.87 4.92
C CYS A 63 11.63 2.32 4.45
N SER A 64 10.55 3.07 4.66
CA SER A 64 9.17 2.65 4.38
C SER A 64 8.73 2.86 2.93
N LYS A 65 9.56 3.48 2.08
CA LYS A 65 9.22 3.82 0.69
C LYS A 65 8.60 2.67 -0.11
N ARG A 66 9.10 1.43 0.05
CA ARG A 66 8.56 0.29 -0.69
C ARG A 66 7.20 -0.15 -0.15
N ILE A 67 6.99 -0.11 1.17
CA ILE A 67 5.69 -0.45 1.75
C ILE A 67 4.65 0.62 1.44
N TYR A 68 5.02 1.90 1.36
CA TYR A 68 4.12 2.95 0.84
C TYR A 68 3.63 2.59 -0.56
N LEU A 69 4.56 2.38 -1.50
CA LEU A 69 4.20 2.03 -2.88
C LEU A 69 3.28 0.82 -2.95
N CYS A 70 3.59 -0.24 -2.20
CA CYS A 70 2.82 -1.48 -2.27
C CYS A 70 1.41 -1.34 -1.66
N GLN A 71 1.25 -0.60 -0.56
CA GLN A 71 -0.08 -0.35 0.03
C GLN A 71 -0.96 0.46 -0.92
N LEU A 72 -0.41 1.51 -1.54
CA LEU A 72 -1.12 2.29 -2.55
C LEU A 72 -1.48 1.42 -3.77
N LEU A 73 -0.53 0.63 -4.28
CA LEU A 73 -0.76 -0.29 -5.39
C LEU A 73 -1.87 -1.29 -5.09
N ILE A 74 -1.86 -1.93 -3.91
CA ILE A 74 -2.89 -2.91 -3.53
C ILE A 74 -4.26 -2.24 -3.52
N SER A 75 -4.39 -1.00 -3.05
CA SER A 75 -5.65 -0.26 -3.10
C SER A 75 -6.22 -0.19 -4.54
N LEU A 76 -5.37 0.11 -5.52
CA LEU A 76 -5.76 0.20 -6.94
C LEU A 76 -6.06 -1.18 -7.56
N CYS A 77 -5.56 -2.27 -6.96
CA CYS A 77 -5.85 -3.62 -7.42
C CYS A 77 -7.19 -4.16 -6.90
N VAL A 78 -7.55 -3.85 -5.64
CA VAL A 78 -8.62 -4.57 -4.94
C VAL A 78 -9.91 -3.78 -4.75
N LEU A 79 -9.89 -2.47 -4.95
CA LEU A 79 -11.07 -1.62 -4.75
C LEU A 79 -12.04 -1.66 -5.94
N ARG A 80 -13.33 -1.48 -5.62
CA ARG A 80 -14.38 -1.22 -6.61
C ARG A 80 -14.40 0.24 -7.07
N GLU A 81 -15.08 0.51 -8.18
CA GLU A 81 -15.43 1.88 -8.59
C GLU A 81 -16.14 2.60 -7.43
N GLY A 82 -15.75 3.84 -7.14
CA GLY A 82 -16.28 4.60 -6.01
C GLY A 82 -15.81 4.12 -4.63
N GLY A 83 -14.95 3.09 -4.56
CA GLY A 83 -14.41 2.56 -3.31
C GLY A 83 -13.45 3.53 -2.61
N ASN A 84 -13.28 3.36 -1.31
CA ASN A 84 -12.47 4.24 -0.46
C ASN A 84 -11.19 3.54 0.03
N PHE A 85 -10.17 4.33 0.32
CA PHE A 85 -8.87 3.86 0.79
C PHE A 85 -8.37 4.68 1.97
N TYR A 86 -7.86 4.00 2.99
CA TYR A 86 -7.32 4.62 4.19
C TYR A 86 -5.98 3.98 4.55
N CYS A 87 -4.90 4.74 4.52
CA CYS A 87 -3.55 4.19 4.70
C CYS A 87 -2.67 5.05 5.59
N CYS A 88 -1.99 4.38 6.52
CA CYS A 88 -0.98 4.99 7.36
C CYS A 88 0.29 5.27 6.55
N LEU A 89 0.77 6.51 6.67
CA LEU A 89 2.06 7.00 6.22
C LEU A 89 2.78 7.62 7.43
N PHE A 90 4.09 7.77 7.33
CA PHE A 90 4.89 8.60 8.22
C PHE A 90 5.14 9.96 7.56
N ASP A 91 6.38 10.44 7.58
CA ASP A 91 6.74 11.62 6.82
C ASP A 91 6.63 11.39 5.30
N VAL A 92 6.40 12.50 4.60
CA VAL A 92 6.15 12.57 3.15
C VAL A 92 7.00 13.72 2.58
N PHE A 93 8.25 13.86 3.05
CA PHE A 93 9.14 14.94 2.64
C PHE A 93 9.94 14.60 1.39
N THR A 94 10.14 13.32 1.10
CA THR A 94 10.86 12.90 -0.10
C THR A 94 10.00 13.07 -1.33
N ARG A 95 10.65 13.40 -2.44
CA ARG A 95 10.02 13.46 -3.77
C ARG A 95 9.25 12.18 -4.09
N PHE A 96 9.79 11.02 -3.72
CA PHE A 96 9.15 9.73 -3.95
C PHE A 96 7.79 9.63 -3.24
N SER A 97 7.73 9.94 -1.94
CA SER A 97 6.48 9.85 -1.19
C SER A 97 5.45 10.91 -1.64
N TYR A 98 5.92 12.11 -1.98
CA TYR A 98 5.08 13.16 -2.52
C TYR A 98 4.47 12.77 -3.88
N GLU A 99 5.27 12.25 -4.80
CA GLU A 99 4.80 11.79 -6.12
C GLU A 99 3.81 10.63 -5.98
N LEU A 100 4.02 9.72 -5.03
CA LEU A 100 3.05 8.67 -4.71
C LEU A 100 1.70 9.28 -4.27
N CYS A 101 1.70 10.26 -3.36
CA CYS A 101 0.47 10.93 -2.94
C CYS A 101 -0.21 11.65 -4.11
N PHE A 102 0.57 12.33 -4.96
CA PHE A 102 0.07 12.98 -6.16
C PHE A 102 -0.62 11.98 -7.11
N LEU A 103 -0.03 10.82 -7.36
CA LEU A 103 -0.66 9.77 -8.16
C LEU A 103 -2.02 9.33 -7.58
N MET A 104 -2.15 9.28 -6.25
CA MET A 104 -3.44 8.98 -5.63
C MET A 104 -4.48 10.07 -5.90
N THR A 105 -4.10 11.35 -5.95
CA THR A 105 -5.04 12.44 -6.31
C THR A 105 -5.61 12.29 -7.72
N LEU A 106 -4.87 11.64 -8.62
CA LEU A 106 -5.35 11.35 -9.98
C LEU A 106 -6.34 10.19 -10.00
N CYS A 107 -6.12 9.18 -9.16
CA CYS A 107 -6.92 7.95 -9.12
C CYS A 107 -8.24 8.10 -8.34
N TYR A 108 -8.39 9.08 -7.47
CA TYR A 108 -9.55 9.23 -6.58
C TYR A 108 -10.24 10.58 -6.77
N GLU A 109 -11.51 10.68 -6.38
CA GLU A 109 -12.28 11.93 -6.43
C GLU A 109 -11.75 12.96 -5.43
N ASP A 110 -11.48 12.54 -4.20
CA ASP A 110 -10.97 13.38 -3.11
C ASP A 110 -9.84 12.66 -2.39
N VAL A 111 -8.77 13.39 -2.06
CA VAL A 111 -7.63 12.90 -1.29
C VAL A 111 -7.24 13.93 -0.26
N CYS A 112 -7.12 13.50 1.00
CA CYS A 112 -6.59 14.33 2.07
C CYS A 112 -5.53 13.60 2.91
N ILE A 113 -4.66 14.36 3.56
CA ILE A 113 -3.76 13.85 4.60
C ILE A 113 -4.31 14.30 5.94
N HIS A 114 -4.61 13.34 6.81
CA HIS A 114 -5.23 13.58 8.11
C HIS A 114 -4.44 12.89 9.22
N LYS A 115 -4.14 13.62 10.30
CA LYS A 115 -3.61 13.04 11.55
C LYS A 115 -4.72 13.06 12.60
N PRO A 116 -5.36 11.93 12.91
CA PRO A 116 -6.43 11.89 13.90
C PRO A 116 -5.86 12.12 15.31
N HIS A 117 -6.68 12.66 16.21
CA HIS A 117 -6.30 12.89 17.62
C HIS A 117 -5.92 11.61 18.37
N THR A 118 -6.37 10.45 17.89
CA THR A 118 -5.99 9.14 18.44
C THR A 118 -4.57 8.72 18.05
N SER A 119 -3.96 9.33 17.03
CA SER A 119 -2.53 9.19 16.74
C SER A 119 -1.72 10.08 17.68
N ARG A 120 -0.57 9.58 18.17
CA ARG A 120 0.27 10.33 19.11
C ARG A 120 0.71 11.65 18.46
N PRO A 121 0.59 12.80 19.14
CA PRO A 121 0.88 14.10 18.54
C PRO A 121 2.37 14.25 18.15
N ALA A 122 3.26 13.55 18.85
CA ALA A 122 4.72 13.69 18.69
C ALA A 122 5.35 12.76 17.65
N ASN A 123 4.59 11.86 17.00
CA ASN A 123 5.13 10.98 15.97
C ASN A 123 4.77 11.47 14.54
N SER A 124 5.49 10.94 13.56
CA SER A 124 5.30 11.27 12.14
C SER A 124 4.10 10.60 11.48
N GLU A 125 3.37 9.73 12.20
CA GLU A 125 2.21 9.01 11.66
C GLU A 125 1.09 9.97 11.23
N ARG A 126 0.59 9.75 10.03
CA ARG A 126 -0.52 10.47 9.40
C ARG A 126 -1.18 9.54 8.39
N TYR A 127 -2.41 9.81 8.04
CA TYR A 127 -3.17 8.94 7.15
C TYR A 127 -3.49 9.65 5.85
N ILE A 128 -3.19 9.00 4.73
CA ILE A 128 -3.79 9.38 3.46
C ILE A 128 -5.19 8.75 3.39
N VAL A 129 -6.18 9.59 3.11
CA VAL A 129 -7.58 9.19 2.96
C VAL A 129 -7.96 9.51 1.53
N CYS A 130 -8.32 8.49 0.75
CA CYS A 130 -8.76 8.64 -0.62
C CYS A 130 -10.21 8.17 -0.75
N LYS A 131 -11.05 9.00 -1.38
CA LYS A 131 -12.49 8.74 -1.55
C LYS A 131 -12.84 8.63 -3.02
N GLY A 132 -13.68 7.66 -3.35
CA GLY A 132 -14.20 7.48 -4.70
C GLY A 132 -13.13 7.11 -5.72
N LEU A 133 -12.70 5.85 -5.77
CA LEU A 133 -11.79 5.37 -6.82
C LEU A 133 -12.42 5.57 -8.21
N LYS A 134 -11.69 6.22 -9.11
CA LYS A 134 -12.03 6.41 -10.52
C LYS A 134 -11.27 5.38 -11.37
N ARG A 135 -11.90 4.27 -11.75
CA ARG A 135 -11.18 3.14 -12.37
C ARG A 135 -10.46 3.51 -13.65
N GLU A 136 -11.09 4.32 -14.49
CA GLU A 136 -10.52 4.75 -15.78
C GLU A 136 -9.11 5.32 -15.62
N TYR A 137 -8.92 6.23 -14.66
CA TYR A 137 -7.61 6.83 -14.37
C TYR A 137 -6.68 5.91 -13.57
N SER A 138 -7.24 4.96 -12.82
CA SER A 138 -6.45 4.07 -11.96
C SER A 138 -5.66 3.02 -12.74
N TYR A 139 -6.15 2.54 -13.90
CA TYR A 139 -5.51 1.42 -14.61
C TYR A 139 -4.08 1.70 -15.06
N PRO A 140 -3.78 2.83 -15.74
CA PRO A 140 -2.40 3.13 -16.14
C PRO A 140 -1.46 3.30 -14.95
N ILE A 141 -1.97 3.91 -13.85
CA ILE A 141 -1.19 4.14 -12.64
C ILE A 141 -0.92 2.82 -11.91
N ARG A 142 -1.91 1.94 -11.79
CA ARG A 142 -1.75 0.59 -11.23
C ARG A 142 -0.65 -0.17 -11.98
N ASP A 143 -0.70 -0.18 -13.31
CA ASP A 143 0.27 -0.91 -14.13
C ASP A 143 1.68 -0.30 -14.02
N TYR A 144 1.77 1.03 -13.95
CA TYR A 144 3.01 1.74 -13.65
C TYR A 144 3.58 1.34 -12.28
N LEU A 145 2.77 1.33 -11.23
CA LEU A 145 3.21 0.96 -9.88
C LEU A 145 3.59 -0.52 -9.77
N LYS A 146 2.91 -1.43 -10.49
CA LYS A 146 3.33 -2.85 -10.62
C LYS A 146 4.75 -2.94 -11.17
N LYS A 147 5.04 -2.23 -12.28
CA LYS A 147 6.38 -2.17 -12.88
C LYS A 147 7.42 -1.56 -11.93
N ALA A 148 7.06 -0.49 -11.22
CA ALA A 148 7.93 0.16 -10.26
C ALA A 148 8.30 -0.77 -9.08
N ASN A 149 7.33 -1.51 -8.52
CA ASN A 149 7.61 -2.50 -7.47
C ASN A 149 8.58 -3.59 -7.95
N ILE A 150 8.35 -4.15 -9.14
CA ILE A 150 9.24 -5.15 -9.74
C ILE A 150 10.66 -4.58 -9.93
N ARG A 151 10.76 -3.33 -10.38
CA ARG A 151 12.07 -2.66 -10.54
C ARG A 151 12.77 -2.47 -9.20
N MET A 152 12.05 -2.05 -8.15
CA MET A 152 12.60 -1.92 -6.80
C MET A 152 13.09 -3.26 -6.24
N GLU A 153 12.37 -4.36 -6.49
CA GLU A 153 12.81 -5.69 -6.06
C GLU A 153 14.14 -6.09 -6.72
N LYS A 154 14.29 -5.84 -8.03
CA LYS A 154 15.53 -6.13 -8.75
C LYS A 154 16.72 -5.34 -8.18
N LEU A 155 16.53 -4.03 -7.96
CA LEU A 155 17.57 -3.17 -7.37
C LEU A 155 17.98 -3.62 -5.97
N TRP A 156 17.02 -4.05 -5.15
CA TRP A 156 17.27 -4.56 -3.80
C TRP A 156 18.10 -5.86 -3.79
N LYS A 157 17.87 -6.76 -4.75
CA LYS A 157 18.67 -7.99 -4.90
C LYS A 157 20.12 -7.66 -5.25
N VAL A 158 20.33 -6.76 -6.23
CA VAL A 158 21.67 -6.30 -6.64
C VAL A 158 22.43 -5.67 -5.48
N GLU A 159 21.79 -4.80 -4.68
CA GLU A 159 22.43 -4.17 -3.53
C GLU A 159 22.83 -5.18 -2.45
N LYS A 160 22.04 -6.23 -2.24
CA LYS A 160 22.37 -7.32 -1.30
C LYS A 160 23.49 -8.22 -1.81
N GLU A 161 23.56 -8.44 -3.11
CA GLU A 161 24.64 -9.23 -3.74
C GLU A 161 25.96 -8.46 -3.72
N GLY A 162 25.95 -7.15 -4.03
CA GLY A 162 27.15 -6.30 -3.97
C GLY A 162 27.69 -6.04 -2.57
N LYS A 163 26.91 -6.27 -1.51
CA LYS A 163 27.35 -6.21 -0.09
C LYS A 163 27.93 -7.53 0.43
N LYS A 164 27.90 -8.61 -0.36
CA LYS A 164 28.46 -9.93 -0.02
C LYS A 164 29.88 -10.16 -0.58
N THR A 165 30.39 -9.20 -1.35
CA THR A 165 31.78 -9.08 -1.82
C THR A 165 32.48 -7.97 -1.06
#